data_AF-A0A840IBQ9-F1
#
_entry.id   AF-A0A840IBQ9-F1
#
_cell.length_a   1.000
_cell.length_b   1.000
_cell.length_c   1.000
_cell.angle_alpha   90.00
_cell.angle_beta   90.00
_cell.angle_gamma   90.00
#
_symmetry.space_group_name_H-M   'P 1'
#
loop_
_entity.id
_entity.type
_entity.pdbx_description
1 polymer ?
#
loop_
_entity_poly.entity_id
_entity_poly.type
_entity_poly.pdbx_seq_one_letter_code
_entity_poly.pdbx_strand_id
1 'polypeptide(L)'
;MASDRSTSNQQAGGREPSSPLLIAVRYVLPIAVVLTGVVIFLRDPRVDNFEGAAALIGAGLSVLLLNVLHRTGVRGDVERAQEDEARRYFDAHGHWPDERPSRDVG
;
A
#
# COMPACT_ATOMS: atom_id res chain seq x y z
N MET A 1 -28.32 -35.59 15.78
CA MET A 1 -27.60 -36.06 14.56
C MET A 1 -27.49 -34.87 13.60
N ALA A 2 -26.77 -33.82 13.99
CA ALA A 2 -25.39 -33.52 13.59
C ALA A 2 -25.21 -33.23 12.08
N SER A 3 -25.87 -32.17 11.59
CA SER A 3 -25.55 -31.53 10.31
C SER A 3 -24.89 -30.18 10.56
N ASP A 4 -23.76 -30.21 11.28
CA ASP A 4 -22.97 -29.04 11.69
C ASP A 4 -21.52 -29.20 11.21
N ARG A 5 -21.33 -29.23 9.88
CA ARG A 5 -20.01 -29.36 9.24
C ARG A 5 -19.82 -28.48 8.00
N SER A 6 -20.75 -27.56 7.72
CA SER A 6 -20.69 -26.70 6.52
C SER A 6 -20.10 -25.31 6.79
N THR A 7 -19.81 -24.95 8.04
CA THR A 7 -19.37 -23.60 8.45
C THR A 7 -17.89 -23.53 8.84
N SER A 8 -17.19 -24.66 8.94
CA SER A 8 -15.80 -24.71 9.43
C SER A 8 -14.72 -24.60 8.35
N ASN A 9 -15.06 -24.42 7.07
CA ASN A 9 -14.08 -24.44 5.98
C ASN A 9 -13.85 -23.08 5.28
N GLN A 10 -14.33 -21.97 5.85
CA GLN A 10 -14.07 -20.62 5.31
C GLN A 10 -12.91 -19.88 6.03
N GLN A 11 -12.26 -20.52 7.00
CA GLN A 11 -11.11 -19.98 7.72
C GLN A 11 -9.81 -20.68 7.32
N ALA A 12 -9.27 -20.33 6.16
CA ALA A 12 -7.86 -20.50 5.85
C ALA A 12 -7.42 -19.29 5.03
N GLY A 13 -6.99 -18.26 5.74
CA GLY A 13 -6.54 -16.99 5.16
C GLY A 13 -5.46 -17.23 4.11
N GLY A 14 -5.82 -17.02 2.85
CA GLY A 14 -4.86 -16.78 1.81
C GLY A 14 -4.15 -15.48 2.15
N ARG A 15 -2.87 -15.56 2.56
CA ARG A 15 -1.99 -14.41 2.39
C ARG A 15 -1.98 -14.15 0.90
N GLU A 16 -2.82 -13.22 0.43
CA GLU A 16 -2.75 -12.69 -0.93
C GLU A 16 -1.26 -12.40 -1.18
N PRO A 17 -0.59 -13.14 -2.09
CA PRO A 17 0.81 -12.88 -2.37
C PRO A 17 0.86 -11.44 -2.83
N SER A 18 1.53 -10.58 -2.06
CA SER A 18 1.76 -9.20 -2.44
C SER A 18 2.55 -9.28 -3.72
N SER A 19 1.83 -9.14 -4.85
CA SER A 19 2.33 -9.57 -6.14
C SER A 19 3.67 -8.88 -6.38
N PRO A 20 4.78 -9.62 -6.55
CA PRO A 20 6.11 -9.04 -6.70
C PRO A 20 6.17 -8.05 -7.87
N LEU A 21 5.24 -8.19 -8.83
CA LEU A 21 4.96 -7.25 -9.89
C LEU A 21 4.59 -5.83 -9.40
N LEU A 22 3.74 -5.70 -8.38
CA LEU A 22 3.37 -4.41 -7.81
C LEU A 22 4.57 -3.73 -7.13
N ILE A 23 5.44 -4.50 -6.48
CA ILE A 23 6.68 -3.99 -5.89
C ILE A 23 7.64 -3.54 -7.01
N ALA A 24 7.79 -4.35 -8.06
CA ALA A 24 8.65 -4.04 -9.20
C ALA A 24 8.22 -2.75 -9.91
N VAL A 25 6.93 -2.60 -10.22
CA VAL A 25 6.40 -1.40 -10.90
C VAL A 25 6.46 -0.17 -10.00
N ARG A 26 6.22 -0.32 -8.68
CA ARG A 26 6.14 0.83 -7.76
C ARG A 26 7.50 1.31 -7.25
N TYR A 27 8.51 0.46 -7.22
CA TYR A 27 9.81 0.82 -6.63
C TYR A 27 10.98 0.57 -7.57
N VAL A 28 11.03 -0.59 -8.21
CA VAL A 28 12.21 -0.97 -9.02
C VAL A 28 12.31 -0.11 -10.28
N LEU A 29 11.20 0.11 -10.98
CA LEU A 29 11.16 0.93 -12.20
C LEU A 29 11.57 2.40 -11.94
N PRO A 30 10.97 3.14 -10.98
CA PRO A 30 11.40 4.52 -10.71
C PRO A 30 12.84 4.61 -10.20
N ILE A 31 13.29 3.69 -9.35
CA ILE A 31 14.69 3.66 -8.90
C ILE A 31 15.65 3.43 -10.09
N ALA A 32 15.31 2.53 -11.01
CA ALA A 32 16.12 2.28 -12.20
C ALA A 32 16.23 3.52 -13.12
N VAL A 33 15.14 4.28 -13.28
CA VAL A 33 15.14 5.54 -14.05
C VAL A 33 16.05 6.59 -13.40
N VAL A 34 15.94 6.79 -12.08
CA VAL A 34 16.82 7.72 -11.34
C VAL A 34 18.29 7.29 -11.46
N LEU A 35 18.59 6.00 -11.25
CA LEU A 35 19.95 5.47 -11.37
C LEU A 35 20.51 5.65 -12.78
N THR A 36 19.68 5.48 -13.82
CA THR A 36 20.07 5.73 -15.21
C THR A 36 20.46 7.20 -15.43
N GLY A 37 19.67 8.15 -14.91
CA GLY A 37 20.01 9.58 -14.96
C GLY A 37 21.32 9.91 -14.24
N VAL A 38 21.54 9.33 -13.05
CA VAL A 38 22.79 9.49 -12.29
C VAL A 38 24.00 8.90 -13.03
N VAL A 39 23.86 7.73 -13.65
CA VAL A 39 24.94 7.07 -14.41
C VAL A 39 25.33 7.89 -15.64
N ILE A 40 24.35 8.44 -16.37
CA ILE A 40 24.60 9.32 -17.53
C ILE A 40 25.36 10.57 -17.08
N PHE A 41 24.93 11.20 -15.98
CA PHE A 41 25.57 12.36 -15.40
C PHE A 41 27.03 12.12 -15.00
N LEU A 42 27.31 10.99 -14.34
CA LEU A 42 28.66 10.62 -13.91
C LEU A 42 29.61 10.29 -15.06
N ARG A 43 29.10 9.90 -16.23
CA ARG A 43 29.91 9.50 -17.39
C ARG A 43 30.41 10.70 -18.20
N ASP A 44 29.66 11.79 -18.29
CA ASP A 44 30.09 12.98 -19.04
C ASP A 44 29.48 14.29 -18.47
N PRO A 45 30.17 14.98 -17.55
CA PRO A 45 29.66 16.14 -16.83
C PRO A 45 29.72 17.47 -17.61
N ARG A 46 29.78 17.43 -18.95
CA ARG A 46 29.72 18.64 -19.79
C ARG A 46 28.37 19.36 -19.63
N VAL A 47 28.40 20.69 -19.80
CA VAL A 47 27.23 21.58 -19.61
C VAL A 47 26.03 21.16 -20.47
N ASP A 48 26.26 20.72 -21.71
CA ASP A 48 25.18 20.26 -22.62
C ASP A 48 24.51 18.96 -22.15
N ASN A 49 25.24 18.10 -21.44
CA ASN A 49 24.68 16.86 -20.86
C ASN A 49 23.93 17.12 -19.54
N PHE A 50 24.16 18.28 -18.91
CA PHE A 50 23.59 18.64 -17.62
C PHE A 50 22.07 18.82 -17.72
N GLU A 51 21.58 19.42 -18.81
CA GLU A 51 20.15 19.63 -19.05
C GLU A 51 19.40 18.30 -19.22
N GLY A 52 19.94 17.40 -20.03
CA GLY A 52 19.38 16.05 -20.22
C GLY A 52 19.42 15.20 -18.96
N ALA A 53 20.50 15.28 -18.19
CA ALA A 53 20.62 14.59 -16.90
C ALA A 53 19.63 15.13 -15.86
N ALA A 54 19.49 16.46 -15.75
CA ALA A 54 18.55 17.10 -14.84
C ALA A 54 17.10 16.75 -15.20
N ALA A 55 16.75 16.70 -16.48
CA ALA A 55 15.43 16.28 -16.95
C ALA A 55 15.13 14.82 -16.57
N LEU A 56 16.08 13.90 -16.74
CA LEU A 56 15.91 12.48 -16.37
C LEU A 56 15.83 12.28 -14.85
N ILE A 57 16.68 12.96 -14.08
CA ILE A 57 16.65 12.93 -12.61
C ILE A 57 15.32 13.50 -12.11
N GLY A 58 14.88 14.63 -12.66
CA GLY A 58 13.59 15.26 -12.35
C GLY A 58 12.43 14.33 -12.65
N ALA A 59 12.39 13.72 -13.83
CA ALA A 59 11.36 12.74 -14.19
C ALA A 59 11.34 11.55 -13.23
N GLY A 60 12.51 10.97 -12.90
CA GLY A 60 12.61 9.86 -11.95
C GLY A 60 12.14 10.22 -10.54
N LEU A 61 12.53 11.41 -10.05
CA LEU A 61 12.11 11.93 -8.75
C LEU A 61 10.61 12.23 -8.71
N SER A 62 10.04 12.81 -9.77
CA SER A 62 8.59 13.05 -9.87
C SER A 62 7.80 11.74 -9.80
N VAL A 63 8.22 10.70 -10.53
CA VAL A 63 7.57 9.38 -10.48
C VAL A 63 7.71 8.75 -9.10
N LEU A 64 8.89 8.84 -8.47
CA LEU A 64 9.11 8.34 -7.11
C LEU A 64 8.20 9.05 -6.10
N LEU A 65 8.11 10.38 -6.18
CA LEU A 65 7.28 11.21 -5.31
C LEU A 65 5.80 10.87 -5.48
N LEU A 66 5.31 10.73 -6.71
CA LEU A 66 3.94 10.32 -7.00
C LEU A 66 3.63 8.93 -6.42
N ASN A 67 4.58 7.99 -6.51
CA ASN A 67 4.41 6.66 -5.92
C ASN A 67 4.33 6.70 -4.38
N VAL A 68 5.16 7.54 -3.76
CA VAL A 68 5.16 7.74 -2.31
C VAL A 68 3.84 8.39 -1.86
N LEU A 69 3.40 9.45 -2.53
CA LEU A 69 2.17 10.17 -2.18
C LEU A 69 0.95 9.27 -2.34
N HIS A 70 0.86 8.51 -3.43
CA HIS A 70 -0.21 7.56 -3.67
C HIS A 70 -0.26 6.48 -2.57
N ARG A 71 0.89 5.96 -2.12
CA ARG A 71 0.93 4.98 -1.02
C ARG A 71 0.40 5.56 0.28
N THR A 72 0.82 6.78 0.63
CA THR A 72 0.40 7.42 1.89
C THR A 72 -1.07 7.78 1.85
N GLY A 73 -1.59 8.28 0.71
CA GLY A 73 -3.01 8.57 0.52
C GLY A 73 -3.90 7.33 0.64
N VAL A 74 -3.55 6.24 -0.06
CA VAL A 74 -4.33 4.99 -0.05
C VAL A 74 -4.32 4.31 1.32
N ARG A 75 -3.24 4.43 2.11
CA ARG A 75 -3.23 3.91 3.49
C ARG A 75 -4.26 4.59 4.37
N GLY A 76 -4.46 5.91 4.21
CA GLY A 76 -5.48 6.64 4.96
C GLY A 76 -6.91 6.23 4.58
N ASP A 77 -7.16 5.88 3.31
CA ASP A 77 -8.47 5.42 2.87
C ASP A 77 -8.83 4.04 3.43
N VAL A 78 -7.85 3.15 3.61
CA VAL A 78 -8.08 1.86 4.27
C VAL A 78 -8.46 2.05 5.74
N GLU A 79 -7.78 2.96 6.44
CA GLU A 79 -8.06 3.25 7.85
C GLU A 79 -9.45 3.89 8.03
N ARG A 80 -9.82 4.82 7.14
CA ARG A 80 -11.19 5.39 7.08
C ARG A 80 -12.24 4.33 6.77
N ALA A 81 -11.98 3.42 5.84
CA ALA A 81 -12.91 2.35 5.50
C ALA A 81 -13.13 1.38 6.67
N GLN A 82 -12.07 1.08 7.43
CA GLN A 82 -12.16 0.27 8.65
C GLN A 82 -12.96 0.99 9.75
N GLU A 83 -12.76 2.30 9.92
CA GLU A 83 -13.53 3.10 10.86
C GLU A 83 -15.02 3.14 10.47
N ASP A 84 -15.33 3.37 9.19
CA ASP A 84 -16.71 3.36 8.69
C ASP A 84 -17.37 1.98 8.86
N GLU A 85 -16.62 0.90 8.71
CA GLU A 85 -17.11 -0.46 8.96
C GLU A 85 -17.36 -0.72 10.45
N ALA A 86 -16.46 -0.27 11.32
CA ALA A 86 -16.64 -0.36 12.77
C ALA A 86 -17.87 0.44 13.25
N ARG A 87 -18.11 1.61 12.66
CA ARG A 87 -19.32 2.42 12.93
C ARG A 87 -20.59 1.70 12.48
N ARG A 88 -20.61 1.14 11.26
CA ARG A 88 -21.75 0.32 10.80
C ARG A 88 -22.01 -0.88 11.72
N TYR A 89 -20.95 -1.51 12.22
CA TYR A 89 -21.08 -2.60 13.18
C TYR A 89 -21.70 -2.13 14.50
N PHE A 90 -21.22 -1.01 15.05
CA PHE A 90 -21.75 -0.41 16.26
C PHE A 90 -23.22 -0.02 16.12
N ASP A 91 -23.61 0.62 15.02
CA ASP A 91 -25.01 0.99 14.75
C ASP A 91 -25.93 -0.24 14.68
N ALA A 92 -25.42 -1.36 14.17
CA ALA A 92 -26.17 -2.60 14.03
C ALA A 92 -26.23 -3.45 15.32
N HIS A 93 -25.17 -3.45 16.13
CA HIS A 93 -25.02 -4.38 17.27
C HIS A 93 -24.95 -3.70 18.64
N GLY A 94 -24.87 -2.37 18.69
CA GLY A 94 -24.81 -1.58 19.92
C GLY A 94 -23.52 -1.72 20.73
N HIS A 95 -22.47 -2.33 20.16
CA HIS A 95 -21.15 -2.47 20.78
C HIS A 95 -20.08 -2.43 19.69
N TRP A 96 -18.85 -2.07 20.06
CA TRP A 96 -17.74 -2.04 19.10
C TRP A 96 -17.29 -3.47 18.75
N PRO A 97 -16.78 -3.72 17.53
CA PRO A 97 -16.37 -5.07 17.11
C PRO A 97 -15.18 -5.63 17.91
N ASP A 98 -14.38 -4.76 18.53
CA ASP A 98 -13.25 -5.08 19.41
C ASP A 98 -13.62 -5.16 20.90
N GLU A 99 -14.77 -4.60 21.30
CA GLU A 99 -15.36 -4.84 22.60
C GLU A 99 -15.92 -6.26 22.64
N ARG A 100 -15.19 -7.17 23.28
CA ARG A 100 -15.84 -8.40 23.75
C ARG A 100 -16.96 -7.94 24.68
N PRO A 101 -18.21 -8.40 24.52
CA PRO A 101 -19.28 -8.04 25.44
C PRO A 101 -18.80 -8.41 26.83
N SER A 102 -18.49 -7.38 27.63
CA SER A 102 -18.13 -7.54 29.03
C SER A 102 -19.30 -8.27 29.65
N ARG A 103 -19.14 -9.58 29.89
CA ARG A 103 -19.95 -10.24 30.89
C ARG A 103 -19.47 -9.65 32.21
N ASP A 104 -20.01 -8.49 32.55
CA ASP A 104 -20.08 -8.07 33.94
C ASP A 104 -20.96 -9.10 34.63
N VAL A 105 -20.27 -10.08 35.21
CA VAL A 105 -20.84 -11.08 36.09
C VAL A 105 -20.91 -10.45 37.47
N GLY A 106 -22.13 -10.18 37.94
CA GLY A 106 -22.49 -10.13 39.35
C GLY A 106 -22.36 -8.78 40.05
#